data_AF-A0A9D7S9A8-F1
#
_entry.id   AF-A0A9D7S9A8-F1
#
_cell.length_a   1.000
_cell.length_b   1.000
_cell.length_c   1.000
_cell.angle_alpha   90.00
_cell.angle_beta   90.00
_cell.angle_gamma   90.00
#
_symmetry.space_group_name_H-M   'P 1'
#
loop_
_entity.id
_entity.type
_entity.pdbx_description
1 polymer ?
#
loop_
_entity_poly.entity_id
_entity_poly.type
_entity_poly.pdbx_seq_one_letter_code
_entity_poly.pdbx_strand_id
1 'polypeptide(L)'
;MPKCNTNLQDVTVSGLIKTEDGKKVEYVEVELAQAAIGKVNTNFEGEYAFGPIPTGGAHEVVANKNDDWLNGVSTADIVKIQRHILGIEVIKTPYRMIAADVNKSKSVTAKDISDLRKLILGVTNAIPGNTSWRFVDENFTFRNVSDALNENFLKIIRSMY
;
A
#
# COMPACT_ATOMS: atom_id res chain seq x y z
N MET A 1 -26.49 -42.46 -0.83
CA MET A 1 -25.30 -41.59 -0.65
C MET A 1 -25.62 -40.23 -1.25
N PRO A 2 -25.41 -39.11 -0.53
CA PRO A 2 -25.57 -37.78 -1.13
C PRO A 2 -24.48 -37.57 -2.18
N LYS A 3 -24.87 -37.19 -3.41
CA LYS A 3 -23.92 -36.80 -4.44
C LYS A 3 -23.46 -35.37 -4.15
N CYS A 4 -22.21 -35.20 -3.74
CA CYS A 4 -21.61 -33.87 -3.71
C CYS A 4 -21.50 -33.35 -5.15
N ASN A 5 -22.08 -32.20 -5.45
CA ASN A 5 -21.99 -31.60 -6.79
C ASN A 5 -20.58 -31.05 -6.98
N THR A 6 -19.81 -31.64 -7.89
CA THR A 6 -18.39 -31.28 -8.11
C THR A 6 -18.20 -30.07 -9.05
N ASN A 7 -19.28 -29.39 -9.44
CA ASN A 7 -19.20 -28.10 -10.13
C ASN A 7 -18.95 -26.95 -9.14
N LEU A 8 -17.74 -26.88 -8.60
CA LEU A 8 -17.15 -25.61 -8.17
C LEU A 8 -16.75 -24.86 -9.45
N GLN A 9 -17.72 -24.28 -10.15
CA GLN A 9 -17.48 -23.52 -11.39
C GLN A 9 -17.01 -22.09 -11.11
N ASP A 10 -17.39 -21.56 -9.94
CA ASP A 10 -17.00 -20.24 -9.47
C ASP A 10 -16.30 -20.29 -8.12
N VAL A 11 -15.33 -19.40 -7.93
CA VAL A 11 -14.78 -19.05 -6.61
C VAL A 11 -14.99 -17.56 -6.35
N THR A 12 -14.93 -17.17 -5.08
CA THR A 12 -15.04 -15.77 -4.64
C THR A 12 -13.69 -15.31 -4.11
N VAL A 13 -13.18 -14.20 -4.64
CA VAL A 13 -11.98 -13.54 -4.12
C VAL A 13 -12.40 -12.34 -3.30
N SER A 14 -11.92 -12.27 -2.06
CA SER A 14 -12.21 -11.20 -1.11
C SER A 14 -11.01 -11.00 -0.18
N GLY A 15 -10.95 -9.86 0.50
CA GLY A 15 -9.87 -9.54 1.41
C GLY A 15 -10.09 -8.24 2.16
N LEU A 16 -9.09 -7.87 2.96
CA LEU A 16 -9.10 -6.71 3.85
C LEU A 16 -7.86 -5.85 3.57
N ILE A 17 -8.05 -4.54 3.40
CA ILE A 17 -6.97 -3.57 3.26
C ILE A 17 -6.91 -2.71 4.52
N LYS A 18 -5.73 -2.76 5.17
CA LYS A 18 -5.44 -2.08 6.42
C LYS A 18 -4.02 -1.49 6.40
N THR A 19 -3.78 -0.49 7.23
CA THR A 19 -2.46 0.08 7.48
C THR A 19 -1.60 -0.86 8.33
N GLU A 20 -0.30 -0.57 8.46
CA GLU A 20 0.61 -1.31 9.36
C GLU A 20 0.10 -1.33 10.82
N ASP A 21 -0.51 -0.24 11.27
CA ASP A 21 -1.13 -0.10 12.60
C ASP A 21 -2.58 -0.62 12.67
N GLY A 22 -3.05 -1.33 11.63
CA GLY A 22 -4.33 -2.03 11.61
C GLY A 22 -5.56 -1.15 11.36
N LYS A 23 -5.40 0.13 11.03
CA LYS A 23 -6.52 0.99 10.61
C LYS A 23 -7.02 0.54 9.24
N LYS A 24 -8.34 0.42 9.12
CA LYS A 24 -9.02 0.00 7.88
C LYS A 24 -8.96 1.14 6.85
N VAL A 25 -8.77 0.80 5.57
CA VAL A 25 -8.63 1.80 4.49
C VAL A 25 -9.75 1.64 3.47
N GLU A 26 -10.66 2.61 3.47
CA GLU A 26 -11.80 2.68 2.53
C GLU A 26 -11.44 3.34 1.19
N TYR A 27 -12.29 3.12 0.19
CA TYR A 27 -12.11 3.65 -1.18
C TYR A 27 -10.72 3.34 -1.77
N VAL A 28 -10.23 2.12 -1.53
CA VAL A 28 -9.09 1.56 -2.27
C VAL A 28 -9.67 0.84 -3.48
N GLU A 29 -9.26 1.23 -4.69
CA GLU A 29 -9.62 0.53 -5.91
C GLU A 29 -8.86 -0.79 -5.96
N VAL A 30 -9.56 -1.91 -6.13
CA VAL A 30 -8.99 -3.25 -6.24
C VAL A 30 -9.42 -3.86 -7.56
N GLU A 31 -8.45 -4.39 -8.31
CA GLU A 31 -8.65 -5.16 -9.54
C GLU A 31 -8.03 -6.55 -9.42
N LEU A 32 -8.68 -7.56 -10.02
CA LEU A 32 -8.01 -8.83 -10.30
C LEU A 32 -7.39 -8.73 -11.68
N ALA A 33 -6.07 -8.55 -11.73
CA ALA A 33 -5.37 -8.52 -13.00
C ALA A 33 -5.60 -9.83 -13.76
N GLN A 34 -5.75 -9.72 -15.09
CA GLN A 34 -6.03 -10.83 -16.02
C GLN A 34 -7.42 -11.49 -15.85
N ALA A 35 -8.23 -11.11 -14.86
CA ALA A 35 -9.65 -11.45 -14.83
C ALA A 35 -10.45 -10.43 -15.66
N ALA A 36 -11.41 -10.90 -16.47
CA ALA A 36 -12.31 -10.05 -17.24
C ALA A 36 -13.49 -9.52 -16.39
N ILE A 37 -13.20 -9.02 -15.18
CA ILE A 37 -14.18 -8.53 -14.22
C ILE A 37 -13.96 -7.05 -13.90
N GLY A 38 -15.01 -6.38 -13.43
CA GLY A 38 -14.94 -5.00 -12.97
C GLY A 38 -14.07 -4.84 -11.72
N LYS A 39 -13.50 -3.65 -11.56
CA LYS A 39 -12.84 -3.23 -10.32
C LYS A 39 -13.88 -3.04 -9.21
N VAL A 40 -13.45 -3.22 -7.96
CA VAL A 40 -14.26 -2.97 -6.77
C VAL A 40 -13.54 -1.97 -5.85
N ASN A 41 -14.28 -1.28 -4.99
CA ASN A 41 -13.69 -0.41 -3.96
C ASN A 41 -13.85 -1.05 -2.58
N THR A 42 -12.88 -0.83 -1.70
CA THR A 42 -13.05 -1.21 -0.28
C THR A 42 -14.15 -0.40 0.40
N ASN A 43 -14.92 -1.06 1.27
CA ASN A 43 -15.93 -0.44 2.12
C ASN A 43 -15.29 0.31 3.32
N PHE A 44 -16.10 0.91 4.20
CA PHE A 44 -15.65 1.59 5.42
C PHE A 44 -14.91 0.65 6.40
N GLU A 45 -15.13 -0.66 6.31
CA GLU A 45 -14.41 -1.67 7.09
C GLU A 45 -13.09 -2.11 6.42
N GLY A 46 -12.72 -1.52 5.27
CA GLY A 46 -11.53 -1.87 4.49
C GLY A 46 -11.68 -3.16 3.66
N GLU A 47 -12.86 -3.75 3.61
CA GLU A 47 -13.12 -5.03 2.95
C GLU A 47 -13.44 -4.84 1.47
N TYR A 48 -12.94 -5.75 0.63
CA TYR A 48 -13.35 -5.88 -0.77
C TYR A 48 -13.78 -7.31 -1.06
N ALA A 49 -14.71 -7.48 -1.99
CA ALA A 49 -15.10 -8.77 -2.54
C ALA A 49 -15.46 -8.63 -4.02
N PHE A 50 -14.94 -9.54 -4.83
CA PHE A 50 -15.35 -9.71 -6.22
C PHE A 50 -16.55 -10.66 -6.29
N GLY A 51 -17.32 -10.57 -7.38
CA GLY A 51 -18.36 -11.55 -7.67
C GLY A 51 -17.78 -12.95 -7.96
N PRO A 52 -18.65 -13.93 -8.28
CA PRO A 52 -18.23 -15.23 -8.80
C PRO A 52 -17.24 -15.07 -9.95
N ILE A 53 -16.03 -15.65 -9.82
CA ILE A 53 -15.04 -15.71 -10.90
C ILE A 53 -14.89 -17.16 -11.40
N PRO A 54 -14.78 -17.40 -12.72
CA PRO A 54 -14.58 -18.74 -13.25
C PRO A 54 -13.33 -19.41 -12.65
N THR A 55 -13.46 -20.66 -12.22
CA THR A 55 -12.31 -21.41 -11.71
C THR A 55 -11.29 -21.70 -12.82
N GLY A 56 -10.05 -21.26 -12.63
CA GLY A 56 -8.92 -21.59 -13.50
C GLY A 56 -8.23 -20.34 -14.03
N GLY A 57 -7.04 -20.05 -13.51
CA GLY A 57 -6.24 -18.89 -13.85
C GLY A 57 -5.36 -18.46 -12.69
N ALA A 58 -4.23 -17.82 -12.98
CA ALA A 58 -3.50 -17.07 -11.98
C ALA A 58 -4.07 -15.64 -11.99
N HIS A 59 -4.66 -15.21 -10.88
CA HIS A 59 -5.14 -13.85 -10.69
C HIS A 59 -4.24 -13.13 -9.68
N GLU A 60 -3.80 -11.93 -10.03
CA GLU A 60 -3.04 -11.06 -9.13
C GLU A 60 -3.99 -9.98 -8.60
N VAL A 61 -4.08 -9.84 -7.28
CA VAL A 61 -4.82 -8.75 -6.65
C VAL A 61 -3.97 -7.49 -6.73
N VAL A 62 -4.45 -6.48 -7.44
CA VAL A 62 -3.77 -5.18 -7.54
C VAL A 62 -4.68 -4.13 -6.89
N ALA A 63 -4.19 -3.51 -5.82
CA ALA A 63 -4.84 -2.39 -5.16
C ALA A 63 -4.21 -1.04 -5.58
N ASN A 64 -5.02 0.01 -5.63
CA ASN A 64 -4.62 1.34 -6.08
C ASN A 64 -5.41 2.42 -5.34
N LYS A 65 -4.71 3.47 -4.92
CA LYS A 65 -5.30 4.68 -4.33
C LYS A 65 -4.30 5.82 -4.48
N ASN A 66 -4.77 6.96 -4.95
CA ASN A 66 -3.92 8.13 -5.19
C ASN A 66 -4.68 9.44 -4.87
N ASP A 67 -5.29 9.48 -3.70
CA ASP A 67 -5.98 10.62 -3.13
C ASP A 67 -5.27 11.13 -1.86
N ASP A 68 -5.72 12.26 -1.32
CA ASP A 68 -5.29 12.85 -0.04
C ASP A 68 -3.84 12.54 0.39
N TRP A 69 -2.88 13.20 -0.27
CA TRP A 69 -1.45 13.01 0.03
C TRP A 69 -1.09 13.32 1.49
N LEU A 70 -1.90 14.13 2.18
CA LEU A 70 -1.72 14.53 3.57
C LEU A 70 -2.39 13.59 4.58
N ASN A 71 -3.12 12.56 4.13
CA ASN A 71 -3.68 11.55 5.03
C ASN A 71 -2.57 10.93 5.89
N GLY A 72 -2.69 11.07 7.22
CA GLY A 72 -1.67 10.63 8.17
C GLY A 72 -0.27 11.26 7.97
N VAL A 73 -0.14 12.40 7.28
CA VAL A 73 1.13 13.17 7.24
C VAL A 73 1.12 14.22 8.34
N SER A 74 2.20 14.29 9.10
CA SER A 74 2.44 15.36 10.07
C SER A 74 3.85 15.95 9.94
N THR A 75 4.09 17.06 10.62
CA THR A 75 5.47 17.58 10.80
C THR A 75 6.33 16.65 11.66
N ALA A 76 5.76 15.72 12.43
CA ALA A 76 6.51 14.72 13.17
C ALA A 76 7.14 13.66 12.25
N ASP A 77 6.56 13.37 11.08
CA ASP A 77 7.18 12.47 10.09
C ASP A 77 8.46 13.07 9.51
N ILE A 78 8.46 14.38 9.22
CA ILE A 78 9.67 15.12 8.83
C ILE A 78 10.76 14.99 9.90
N VAL A 79 10.41 15.13 11.18
CA VAL A 79 11.37 14.99 12.29
C VAL A 79 11.92 13.57 12.39
N LYS A 80 11.09 12.54 12.18
CA LYS A 80 11.51 11.13 12.16
C LYS A 80 12.46 10.84 11.00
N ILE A 81 12.12 11.28 9.78
CA ILE A 81 12.98 11.13 8.60
C ILE A 81 14.32 11.85 8.81
N GLN A 82 14.30 13.07 9.37
CA GLN A 82 15.52 13.81 9.69
C GLN A 82 16.41 13.09 10.72
N ARG A 83 15.82 12.55 11.80
CA ARG A 83 16.55 11.78 12.82
C ARG A 83 17.11 10.47 12.27
N HIS A 84 16.42 9.86 11.30
CA HIS A 84 16.91 8.68 10.60
C HIS A 84 18.13 8.97 9.72
N ILE A 85 18.07 10.01 8.90
CA ILE A 85 19.19 10.45 8.04
C ILE A 85 20.43 10.80 8.89
N LEU A 86 20.23 11.39 10.07
CA LEU A 86 21.30 11.74 11.01
C LEU A 86 21.80 10.56 11.86
N GLY A 87 21.25 9.35 11.71
CA GLY A 87 21.61 8.17 12.51
C GLY A 87 21.19 8.25 13.99
N ILE A 88 20.39 9.25 14.38
CA ILE A 88 19.93 9.48 15.75
C ILE A 88 18.81 8.51 16.14
N GLU A 89 17.94 8.16 15.18
CA GLU A 89 16.83 7.23 15.40
C GLU A 89 16.56 6.43 14.13
N VAL A 90 16.80 5.12 14.16
CA VAL A 90 16.57 4.26 12.99
C VAL A 90 15.07 3.96 12.81
N ILE A 91 14.62 4.01 11.56
CA ILE A 91 13.32 3.45 11.17
C ILE A 91 13.37 1.94 11.39
N LYS A 92 12.33 1.39 12.05
CA LYS A 92 12.34 0.01 12.59
C LYS A 92 11.55 -1.01 11.78
N THR A 93 10.80 -0.59 10.77
CA THR A 93 9.95 -1.50 9.97
C THR A 93 10.07 -1.22 8.48
N PRO A 94 9.93 -2.24 7.62
CA PRO A 94 9.94 -2.07 6.16
C PRO A 94 8.86 -1.07 5.69
N TYR A 95 7.65 -1.18 6.25
CA TYR A 95 6.51 -0.33 5.92
C TYR A 95 6.82 1.16 6.09
N ARG A 96 7.48 1.51 7.20
CA ARG A 96 7.87 2.89 7.52
C ARG A 96 9.08 3.36 6.72
N MET A 97 9.99 2.45 6.34
CA MET A 97 11.09 2.76 5.44
C MET A 97 10.55 3.14 4.06
N ILE A 98 9.59 2.36 3.56
CA ILE A 98 8.91 2.59 2.27
C ILE A 98 8.08 3.89 2.29
N ALA A 99 7.47 4.24 3.42
CA ALA A 99 6.76 5.51 3.59
C ALA A 99 7.70 6.73 3.69
N ALA A 100 8.94 6.55 4.13
CA ALA A 100 9.94 7.62 4.24
C ALA A 100 10.62 7.98 2.90
N ASP A 101 10.62 7.07 1.92
CA ASP A 101 11.01 7.32 0.53
C ASP A 101 9.83 7.94 -0.27
N VAL A 102 9.58 9.21 0.01
CA VAL A 102 8.39 9.99 -0.39
C VAL A 102 8.31 10.16 -1.91
N ASN A 103 9.47 10.32 -2.56
CA ASN A 103 9.58 10.45 -4.02
C ASN A 103 9.89 9.13 -4.74
N LYS A 104 9.95 8.01 -4.02
CA LYS A 104 10.17 6.66 -4.58
C LYS A 104 11.52 6.54 -5.31
N SER A 105 12.55 7.22 -4.81
CA SER A 105 13.93 7.17 -5.29
C SER A 105 14.67 5.88 -4.92
N LYS A 106 14.10 5.06 -4.03
CA LYS A 106 14.77 3.97 -3.30
C LYS A 106 15.84 4.44 -2.31
N SER A 107 15.73 5.69 -1.84
CA SER A 107 16.61 6.25 -0.81
C SER A 107 15.84 7.21 0.09
N VAL A 108 16.17 7.23 1.39
CA VAL A 108 15.59 8.21 2.33
C VAL A 108 16.58 9.35 2.54
N THR A 109 16.21 10.55 2.11
CA THR A 109 17.14 11.69 2.00
C THR A 109 16.50 13.02 2.41
N ALA A 110 17.30 14.10 2.44
CA ALA A 110 16.78 15.45 2.65
C ALA A 110 15.81 15.91 1.54
N LYS A 111 15.80 15.26 0.37
CA LYS A 111 14.85 15.53 -0.72
C LYS A 111 13.43 15.14 -0.31
N ASP A 112 13.25 14.01 0.36
CA ASP A 112 11.97 13.52 0.88
C ASP A 112 11.36 14.47 1.93
N ILE A 113 12.20 15.00 2.81
CA ILE A 113 11.83 16.09 3.74
C ILE A 113 11.36 17.33 2.96
N SER A 114 12.07 17.72 1.89
CA SER A 114 11.69 18.88 1.09
C SER A 114 10.37 18.68 0.34
N ASP A 115 10.09 17.45 -0.08
CA ASP A 115 8.88 17.07 -0.81
C ASP A 115 7.66 17.02 0.13
N LEU A 116 7.78 16.42 1.32
CA LEU A 116 6.75 16.49 2.37
C LEU A 116 6.47 17.92 2.83
N ARG A 117 7.50 18.76 2.99
CA ARG A 117 7.29 20.19 3.32
C ARG A 117 6.47 20.91 2.27
N LYS A 118 6.68 20.63 0.97
CA LYS A 118 5.89 21.23 -0.11
C LYS A 118 4.44 20.75 -0.08
N LEU A 119 4.18 19.47 0.24
CA LEU A 119 2.82 18.95 0.42
C LEU A 119 2.12 19.65 1.60
N ILE A 120 2.74 19.66 2.78
CA ILE A 120 2.16 20.24 4.01
C ILE A 120 1.88 21.74 3.86
N LEU A 121 2.74 22.46 3.12
CA LEU A 121 2.58 23.90 2.86
C LEU A 121 1.69 24.22 1.64
N GLY A 122 1.09 23.22 0.98
CA GLY A 122 0.25 23.43 -0.22
C GLY A 122 1.00 23.95 -1.44
N VAL A 123 2.33 23.83 -1.47
CA VAL A 123 3.19 24.23 -2.61
C VAL A 123 3.13 23.19 -3.73
N THR A 124 2.82 21.94 -3.39
CA THR A 124 2.42 20.90 -4.36
C THR A 124 1.30 20.06 -3.75
N ASN A 125 0.44 19.49 -4.61
CA ASN A 125 -0.66 18.62 -4.18
C ASN A 125 -0.37 17.12 -4.45
N ALA A 126 0.75 16.80 -5.10
CA ALA A 126 1.20 15.44 -5.40
C ALA A 126 2.73 15.38 -5.62
N ILE A 127 3.32 14.19 -5.56
CA ILE A 127 4.73 13.95 -5.89
C ILE A 127 4.84 13.14 -7.20
N PRO A 128 5.45 13.69 -8.27
CA PRO A 128 5.63 12.98 -9.53
C PRO A 128 6.40 11.66 -9.36
N GLY A 129 5.99 10.61 -10.07
CA GLY A 129 6.63 9.29 -10.04
C GLY A 129 6.18 8.36 -8.91
N ASN A 130 5.40 8.87 -7.94
CA ASN A 130 4.84 8.09 -6.84
C ASN A 130 3.31 8.27 -6.72
N THR A 131 2.69 7.47 -5.87
CA THR A 131 1.27 7.58 -5.48
C THR A 131 1.17 7.85 -3.98
N SER A 132 0.12 8.55 -3.53
CA SER A 132 -0.06 8.92 -2.13
C SER A 132 -0.16 7.72 -1.20
N TRP A 133 -0.80 6.66 -1.69
CA TRP A 133 -0.83 5.35 -1.07
C TRP A 133 0.02 4.38 -1.85
N ARG A 134 0.49 3.43 -1.09
CA ARG A 134 0.94 2.14 -1.56
C ARG A 134 0.16 1.12 -0.57
N PHE A 135 0.03 -0.21 -0.76
CA PHE A 135 -0.48 -1.39 0.04
C PHE A 135 0.30 -2.76 -0.16
N VAL A 136 0.94 -3.41 0.83
CA VAL A 136 1.63 -4.73 0.58
C VAL A 136 0.69 -5.90 0.83
N ASP A 137 0.88 -7.01 0.11
CA ASP A 137 0.29 -8.31 0.46
C ASP A 137 0.75 -8.78 1.85
N GLU A 138 -0.18 -9.11 2.75
CA GLU A 138 0.12 -9.48 4.15
C GLU A 138 1.07 -10.69 4.28
N ASN A 139 1.20 -11.54 3.26
CA ASN A 139 2.10 -12.68 3.22
C ASN A 139 3.52 -12.31 2.73
N PHE A 140 3.74 -11.09 2.21
CA PHE A 140 5.06 -10.65 1.76
C PHE A 140 6.00 -10.45 2.95
N THR A 141 7.04 -11.28 3.02
CA THR A 141 8.07 -11.20 4.06
C THR A 141 9.29 -10.45 3.53
N PHE A 142 9.49 -9.21 4.01
CA PHE A 142 10.72 -8.45 3.81
C PHE A 142 11.92 -9.16 4.46
N ARG A 143 13.08 -9.12 3.81
CA ARG A 143 14.33 -9.69 4.34
C ARG A 143 14.84 -8.91 5.54
N ASN A 144 14.81 -7.58 5.43
CA ASN A 144 15.19 -6.65 6.49
C ASN A 144 14.71 -5.22 6.15
N VAL A 145 14.84 -4.29 7.10
CA VAL A 145 14.38 -2.91 6.94
C VAL A 145 15.23 -2.11 5.95
N SER A 146 16.54 -2.36 5.87
CA SER A 146 17.48 -1.66 4.97
C SER A 146 17.27 -1.99 3.49
N ASP A 147 16.88 -3.23 3.17
CA ASP A 147 16.66 -3.68 1.80
C ASP A 147 15.25 -3.40 1.28
N ALA A 148 14.31 -3.02 2.15
CA ALA A 148 12.88 -2.86 1.83
C ALA A 148 12.57 -1.95 0.63
N LEU A 149 13.43 -0.96 0.33
CA LEU A 149 13.29 -0.07 -0.83
C LEU A 149 13.71 -0.72 -2.17
N ASN A 150 14.50 -1.79 -2.10
CA ASN A 150 15.03 -2.53 -3.24
C ASN A 150 14.29 -3.84 -3.50
N GLU A 151 13.58 -4.36 -2.51
CA GLU A 151 12.75 -5.56 -2.66
C GLU A 151 11.57 -5.31 -3.61
N ASN A 152 11.36 -6.22 -4.56
CA ASN A 152 10.19 -6.19 -5.43
C ASN A 152 9.03 -6.88 -4.73
N PHE A 153 8.45 -6.20 -3.73
CA PHE A 153 7.07 -6.46 -3.39
C PHE A 153 6.23 -6.09 -4.62
N LEU A 154 5.40 -7.04 -5.09
CA LEU A 154 4.24 -6.70 -5.92
C LEU A 154 3.56 -5.55 -5.20
N LYS A 155 3.36 -4.44 -5.94
CA LYS A 155 3.47 -3.02 -5.57
C LYS A 155 3.10 -2.65 -4.11
N ILE A 156 3.08 -1.35 -3.83
CA ILE A 156 2.09 -0.86 -2.85
C ILE A 156 2.60 -1.08 -1.29
N ILE A 157 2.75 -0.07 -0.35
CA ILE A 157 2.52 0.10 1.17
C ILE A 157 2.34 1.59 1.62
N ARG A 158 1.35 1.95 2.46
CA ARG A 158 1.43 3.15 3.34
C ARG A 158 0.67 3.05 4.66
N SER A 159 1.38 3.37 5.73
CA SER A 159 0.89 4.14 6.89
C SER A 159 1.96 5.20 7.22
N MET A 160 1.56 6.37 7.71
CA MET A 160 2.45 7.30 8.42
C MET A 160 1.83 7.62 9.79
N TYR A 161 2.64 8.17 10.70
CA TYR A 161 2.48 7.99 12.14
C TYR A 161 1.46 8.92 12.81
#